data_AF-A0A535SC58-F1
#
_entry.id   AF-A0A535SC58-F1
#
_cell.length_a   1.000
_cell.length_b   1.000
_cell.length_c   1.000
_cell.angle_alpha   90.00
_cell.angle_beta   90.00
_cell.angle_gamma   90.00
#
_symmetry.space_group_name_H-M   'P 1'
#
loop_
_entity.id
_entity.type
_entity.pdbx_description
1 polymer ?
#
loop_
_entity_poly.entity_id
_entity_poly.type
_entity_poly.pdbx_seq_one_letter_code
_entity_poly.pdbx_strand_id
1 'polypeptide(L)'
;MDLVKRLEEYRDRERGLMWEGTFAQYFEIASKKPEVGRLSHERIYHMIMDAGVETTRTGEPRYKFFSQEIFGIEKPLQQIVDYFHSAAQRLEVRKRVLLLMGPVGG
;
A
#
# COMPACT_ATOMS: atom_id res chain seq x y z
N MET A 1 -7.21 28.34 14.63
CA MET A 1 -6.37 27.19 14.22
C MET A 1 -5.57 27.62 13.01
N ASP A 2 -4.25 27.72 13.14
CA ASP A 2 -3.39 28.28 12.10
C ASP A 2 -3.01 27.20 11.07
N LEU A 3 -3.60 27.31 9.88
CA LEU A 3 -3.38 26.40 8.74
C LEU A 3 -1.91 26.38 8.31
N VAL A 4 -1.22 27.51 8.43
CA VAL A 4 0.19 27.66 8.04
C VAL A 4 1.07 26.77 8.91
N LYS A 5 0.87 26.81 10.23
CA LYS A 5 1.59 25.96 11.19
C LYS A 5 1.39 24.47 10.93
N ARG A 6 0.16 24.03 10.59
CA ARG A 6 -0.11 22.62 10.23
C ARG A 6 0.59 22.19 8.94
N LEU A 7 0.69 23.09 7.96
CA LEU A 7 1.41 22.82 6.70
C LEU A 7 2.91 22.71 6.92
N GLU A 8 3.49 23.55 7.79
CA GLU A 8 4.90 23.45 8.19
C GLU A 8 5.19 22.14 8.93
N GLU A 9 4.37 21.79 9.93
CA GLU A 9 4.47 20.52 10.67
C GLU A 9 4.32 19.29 9.74
N TYR A 10 3.53 19.38 8.69
CA TYR A 10 3.42 18.34 7.67
C TYR A 10 4.70 18.24 6.82
N ARG A 11 5.20 19.37 6.32
CA ARG A 11 6.43 19.42 5.51
C ARG A 11 7.66 18.96 6.28
N ASP A 12 7.77 19.27 7.56
CA ASP A 12 8.89 18.83 8.40
C ASP A 12 8.86 17.31 8.62
N ARG A 13 7.68 16.74 8.83
CA ARG A 13 7.51 15.28 8.91
C ARG A 13 7.89 14.59 7.59
N GLU A 14 7.46 15.14 6.45
CA GLU A 14 7.82 14.62 5.13
C GLU A 14 9.34 14.67 4.89
N ARG A 15 9.99 15.80 5.23
CA ARG A 15 11.45 15.94 5.11
C ARG A 15 12.22 14.91 5.94
N GLY A 16 11.74 14.58 7.14
CA GLY A 16 12.33 13.54 7.97
C GLY A 16 12.20 12.11 7.40
N LEU A 17 11.28 11.88 6.47
CA LEU A 17 11.09 10.59 5.79
C LEU A 17 11.88 10.49 4.48
N MET A 18 12.39 11.61 3.96
CA MET A 18 13.18 11.63 2.74
C MET A 18 14.60 11.13 2.99
N TRP A 19 15.08 10.28 2.10
CA TRP A 19 16.48 9.84 2.07
C TRP A 19 17.15 10.45 0.84
N GLU A 20 18.33 11.04 1.04
CA GLU A 20 19.20 11.55 -0.01
C GLU A 20 20.60 10.97 0.19
N GLY A 21 21.25 10.56 -0.90
CA GLY A 21 22.59 9.99 -0.85
C GLY A 21 23.06 9.51 -2.20
N THR A 22 24.28 8.97 -2.21
CA THR A 22 24.90 8.40 -3.40
C THR A 22 24.34 7.01 -3.71
N PHE A 23 24.49 6.58 -4.97
CA PHE A 23 24.16 5.20 -5.36
C PHE A 23 24.88 4.15 -4.49
N ALA A 24 26.15 4.39 -4.12
CA ALA A 24 26.92 3.45 -3.29
C ALA A 24 26.27 3.25 -1.91
N GLN A 25 25.82 4.35 -1.27
CA GLN A 25 25.10 4.29 0.01
C GLN A 25 23.75 3.57 -0.15
N TYR A 26 23.01 3.84 -1.23
CA TYR A 26 21.76 3.13 -1.51
C TYR A 26 21.99 1.63 -1.73
N PHE A 27 23.04 1.27 -2.45
CA PHE A 27 23.39 -0.11 -2.74
C PHE A 27 23.74 -0.89 -1.46
N GLU A 28 24.44 -0.26 -0.50
CA GLU A 28 24.67 -0.85 0.81
C GLU A 28 23.36 -1.10 1.58
N ILE A 29 22.42 -0.14 1.54
CA ILE A 29 21.10 -0.30 2.15
C ILE A 29 20.35 -1.47 1.51
N ALA A 30 20.27 -1.50 0.18
CA ALA A 30 19.61 -2.56 -0.57
C ALA A 30 20.24 -3.94 -0.35
N SER A 31 21.57 -3.99 -0.17
CA SER A 31 22.28 -5.23 0.11
C SER A 31 21.96 -5.77 1.52
N LYS A 32 21.82 -4.89 2.51
CA LYS A 32 21.45 -5.27 3.88
C LYS A 32 19.95 -5.53 4.04
N LYS A 33 19.14 -4.81 3.27
CA LYS A 33 17.69 -4.73 3.38
C LYS A 33 17.05 -4.82 1.98
N PRO A 34 16.99 -6.02 1.36
CA PRO A 34 16.51 -6.19 0.00
C PRO A 34 15.10 -5.64 -0.25
N GLU A 35 14.29 -5.53 0.80
CA GLU A 35 12.93 -5.00 0.72
C GLU A 35 12.84 -3.54 0.25
N VAL A 36 13.91 -2.74 0.38
CA VAL A 36 13.89 -1.36 -0.15
C VAL A 36 13.83 -1.31 -1.67
N GLY A 37 14.27 -2.38 -2.35
CA GLY A 37 14.24 -2.50 -3.80
C GLY A 37 13.02 -3.23 -4.36
N ARG A 38 12.01 -3.53 -3.53
CA ARG A 38 10.80 -4.25 -3.95
C ARG A 38 9.95 -3.43 -4.91
N LEU A 39 9.14 -4.13 -5.70
CA LEU A 39 8.16 -3.49 -6.57
C LEU A 39 7.12 -2.73 -5.72
N SER A 40 6.60 -1.62 -6.25
CA SER A 40 5.53 -0.86 -5.57
C SER A 40 4.31 -1.74 -5.25
N HIS A 41 3.95 -2.67 -6.16
CA HIS A 41 2.87 -3.62 -5.95
C HIS A 41 3.13 -4.57 -4.77
N GLU A 42 4.36 -5.05 -4.63
CA GLU A 42 4.79 -5.91 -3.53
C GLU A 42 4.75 -5.15 -2.20
N ARG A 43 5.20 -3.89 -2.20
CA ARG A 43 5.14 -3.02 -1.02
C ARG A 43 3.69 -2.79 -0.56
N ILE A 44 2.77 -2.53 -1.48
CA ILE A 44 1.35 -2.35 -1.16
C ILE A 44 0.74 -3.65 -0.64
N TYR A 45 1.01 -4.77 -1.30
CA TYR A 45 0.52 -6.08 -0.85
C TYR A 45 0.96 -6.39 0.58
N HIS A 46 2.26 -6.26 0.89
CA HIS A 46 2.75 -6.49 2.25
C HIS A 46 2.15 -5.52 3.26
N MET A 47 2.03 -4.23 2.94
CA MET A 47 1.39 -3.27 3.82
C MET A 47 -0.06 -3.66 4.19
N ILE A 48 -0.83 -4.20 3.23
CA ILE A 48 -2.19 -4.68 3.49
C ILE A 48 -2.16 -5.94 4.36
N MET A 49 -1.28 -6.90 4.05
CA MET A 49 -1.19 -8.18 4.77
C MET A 49 -0.64 -8.04 6.18
N ASP A 50 0.32 -7.12 6.40
CA ASP A 50 0.96 -6.87 7.69
C ASP A 50 -0.02 -6.26 8.70
N ALA A 51 -1.06 -5.56 8.24
CA ALA A 51 -2.15 -5.11 9.11
C ALA A 51 -2.98 -6.30 9.65
N GLY A 52 -2.94 -7.45 8.98
CA GLY A 52 -3.61 -8.70 9.34
C GLY A 52 -4.90 -8.97 8.55
N VAL A 53 -5.24 -10.26 8.44
CA VAL A 53 -6.43 -10.75 7.73
C VAL A 53 -7.24 -11.65 8.66
N GLU A 54 -8.54 -11.42 8.71
CA GLU A 54 -9.49 -12.26 9.46
C GLU A 54 -10.45 -12.92 8.48
N THR A 55 -10.97 -14.09 8.83
CA THR A 55 -12.04 -14.74 8.06
C THR A 55 -13.38 -14.34 8.66
N THR A 56 -14.27 -13.78 7.85
CA THR A 56 -15.64 -13.46 8.29
C THR A 56 -16.44 -14.73 8.54
N ARG A 57 -17.61 -14.58 9.18
CA ARG A 57 -18.56 -15.68 9.40
C ARG A 57 -19.08 -16.29 8.08
N THR A 58 -19.00 -15.55 6.98
CA THR A 58 -19.36 -15.97 5.62
C THR A 58 -18.21 -16.64 4.87
N GLY A 59 -17.02 -16.72 5.46
CA GLY A 59 -15.82 -17.34 4.86
C GLY A 59 -14.98 -16.38 4.00
N GLU A 60 -15.34 -15.10 3.93
CA GLU A 60 -14.64 -14.10 3.12
C GLU A 60 -13.47 -13.48 3.90
N PRO A 61 -12.35 -13.12 3.24
CA PRO A 61 -11.25 -12.44 3.90
C PRO A 61 -11.61 -10.98 4.21
N ARG A 62 -11.46 -10.60 5.48
CA ARG A 62 -11.54 -9.22 5.96
C ARG A 62 -10.14 -8.71 6.26
N TYR A 63 -9.68 -7.77 5.45
CA TYR A 63 -8.36 -7.13 5.63
C TYR A 63 -8.46 -6.02 6.67
N LYS A 64 -7.68 -6.12 7.76
CA LYS A 64 -7.65 -5.11 8.82
C LYS A 64 -7.21 -3.74 8.33
N PHE A 65 -6.36 -3.71 7.31
CA PHE A 65 -5.89 -2.49 6.65
C PHE A 65 -7.05 -1.55 6.26
N PHE A 66 -8.16 -2.08 5.76
CA PHE A 66 -9.31 -1.30 5.31
C PHE A 66 -10.39 -1.13 6.39
N SER A 67 -10.27 -1.85 7.51
CA SER A 67 -11.39 -2.09 8.44
C SER A 67 -11.90 -0.88 9.20
N GLN A 68 -11.17 0.24 9.21
CA GLN A 68 -11.56 1.47 9.89
C GLN A 68 -12.16 2.52 8.94
N GLU A 69 -11.97 2.37 7.63
CA GLU A 69 -12.31 3.41 6.65
C GLU A 69 -13.26 2.91 5.55
N ILE A 70 -13.23 1.61 5.22
CA ILE A 70 -13.98 1.03 4.10
C ILE A 70 -14.80 -0.16 4.59
N PHE A 71 -16.09 -0.15 4.28
CA PHE A 71 -17.06 -1.15 4.74
C PHE A 71 -17.99 -1.57 3.61
N GLY A 72 -18.44 -2.83 3.60
CA GLY A 72 -19.49 -3.30 2.69
C GLY A 72 -19.05 -3.53 1.24
N ILE A 73 -17.75 -3.46 0.95
CA ILE A 73 -17.15 -3.76 -0.36
C ILE A 73 -16.02 -4.79 -0.25
N GLU A 74 -16.23 -5.81 0.59
CA GLU A 74 -15.25 -6.86 0.88
C GLU A 74 -14.79 -7.60 -0.40
N LYS A 75 -15.73 -7.92 -1.29
CA LYS A 75 -15.43 -8.60 -2.56
C LYS A 75 -14.59 -7.74 -3.52
N PRO A 76 -14.92 -6.47 -3.81
CA PRO A 76 -14.02 -5.57 -4.55
C PRO A 76 -12.65 -5.41 -3.90
N LEU A 77 -12.58 -5.27 -2.56
CA LEU A 77 -11.30 -5.18 -1.85
C LEU A 77 -10.47 -6.44 -2.03
N GLN A 78 -11.07 -7.62 -1.96
CA GLN A 78 -10.39 -8.88 -2.24
C GLN A 78 -9.79 -8.91 -3.65
N GLN A 79 -10.54 -8.47 -4.67
CA GLN A 79 -10.03 -8.42 -6.06
C GLN A 79 -8.83 -7.47 -6.20
N ILE A 80 -8.84 -6.34 -5.49
CA ILE A 80 -7.71 -5.40 -5.45
C ILE A 80 -6.49 -6.06 -4.80
N VAL A 81 -6.68 -6.76 -3.68
CA VAL A 81 -5.59 -7.48 -3.00
C VAL A 81 -5.04 -8.60 -3.89
N ASP A 82 -5.89 -9.35 -4.58
CA ASP A 82 -5.47 -10.42 -5.50
C ASP A 82 -4.66 -9.87 -6.69
N TYR A 83 -5.03 -8.69 -7.19
CA TYR A 83 -4.25 -7.97 -8.20
C TYR A 83 -2.84 -7.64 -7.68
N PHE A 84 -2.74 -7.05 -6.49
CA PHE A 84 -1.44 -6.72 -5.90
C PHE A 84 -0.61 -7.96 -5.58
N HIS A 85 -1.24 -9.03 -5.11
CA HIS A 85 -0.57 -10.32 -4.86
C HIS A 85 0.04 -10.89 -6.14
N SER A 86 -0.74 -10.92 -7.21
CA SER A 86 -0.30 -11.40 -8.53
C SER A 86 0.81 -10.50 -9.12
N ALA A 87 0.68 -9.18 -8.95
CA ALA A 87 1.68 -8.22 -9.43
C ALA A 87 3.00 -8.28 -8.63
N ALA A 88 2.93 -8.55 -7.32
CA ALA A 88 4.09 -8.76 -6.46
C ALA A 88 4.93 -9.96 -6.91
N GLN A 89 4.29 -11.03 -7.39
CA GLN A 89 4.94 -12.22 -7.94
C GLN A 89 5.56 -12.02 -9.34
N ARG A 90 5.65 -10.77 -9.83
CA ARG A 90 6.19 -10.45 -11.16
C ARG A 90 5.45 -11.18 -12.30
N LEU A 91 4.15 -11.38 -12.15
CA LEU A 91 3.29 -11.82 -13.25
C LEU A 91 2.97 -10.65 -14.20
N GLU A 92 2.41 -10.95 -15.38
CA GLU A 92 2.07 -9.95 -16.39
C GLU A 92 1.02 -8.94 -15.93
N VAL A 93 0.22 -9.29 -14.92
CA VAL A 93 -0.83 -8.41 -14.37
C VAL A 93 -0.27 -7.05 -13.93
N ARG A 94 1.01 -6.98 -13.53
CA ARG A 94 1.68 -5.73 -13.11
C ARG A 94 1.77 -4.67 -14.21
N LYS A 95 1.57 -5.05 -15.47
CA LYS A 95 1.59 -4.14 -16.64
C LYS A 95 0.19 -3.68 -17.05
N ARG A 96 -0.86 -4.16 -16.37
CA ARG A 96 -2.26 -3.86 -16.70
C ARG A 96 -2.75 -2.67 -15.87
N VAL A 97 -3.63 -1.87 -16.46
CA VAL A 97 -4.33 -0.77 -15.78
C VAL A 97 -5.49 -1.34 -14.97
N LEU A 98 -5.52 -1.02 -13.67
CA LEU A 98 -6.66 -1.32 -12.80
C LEU A 98 -7.65 -0.16 -12.86
N LEU A 99 -8.83 -0.38 -13.43
CA LEU A 99 -9.90 0.61 -13.48
C LEU A 99 -10.88 0.38 -12.34
N LEU A 100 -11.01 1.37 -11.45
CA LEU A 100 -11.99 1.35 -10.36
C LEU A 100 -13.23 2.12 -10.81
N MET A 101 -14.31 1.40 -11.11
CA MET A 101 -15.58 1.96 -11.56
C MET A 101 -16.68 1.61 -10.57
N GLY A 102 -17.51 2.58 -10.23
CA GLY A 102 -18.69 2.41 -9.39
C GLY A 102 -19.65 3.59 -9.52
N PRO A 103 -20.89 3.47 -9.02
CA PRO A 103 -21.81 4.60 -8.94
C PRO A 103 -21.20 5.73 -8.09
N VAL A 104 -21.49 6.96 -8.48
CA VAL A 104 -21.04 8.16 -7.74
C VAL A 104 -21.88 8.34 -6.47
N GLY A 105 -21.50 7.64 -5.40
CA GLY A 105 -22.11 7.79 -4.07
C GLY A 105 -23.52 7.18 -3.96
N GLY A 106 -23.72 6.45 -2.87
CA GLY A 106 -25.04 6.36 -2.22
C GLY A 106 -25.11 7.43 -1.14
#